data_AF-A0A1V5RIK9-F1
#
_entry.id   AF-A0A1V5RIK9-F1
#
_cell.length_a   1.000
_cell.length_b   1.000
_cell.length_c   1.000
_cell.angle_alpha   90.00
_cell.angle_beta   90.00
_cell.angle_gamma   90.00
#
_symmetry.space_group_name_H-M   'P 1'
#
loop_
_entity.id
_entity.type
_entity.pdbx_description
1 polymer ?
#
loop_
_entity_poly.entity_id
_entity_poly.type
_entity_poly.pdbx_seq_one_letter_code
_entity_poly.pdbx_strand_id
1 'polypeptide(L)'
;MGRIEVTAYEDANGNGAREAGEPLLPGAHFDLYRAGEVVGSGVTGGDGRVTFADLPPASYVVVETEPPAGYTRVLGQIALALTAGQTASFDWPHRLMTATPTATPSITPTATPSVHRVWLPLLTH
;
A
#
# COMPACT_ATOMS: atom_id res chain seq x y z
N MET A 1 10.18 -25.72 -11.10
CA MET A 1 9.17 -24.70 -10.74
C MET A 1 9.80 -23.32 -10.86
N GLY A 2 9.02 -22.29 -11.14
CA GLY A 2 9.46 -20.90 -11.14
C GLY A 2 9.11 -20.17 -9.84
N ARG A 3 9.54 -18.91 -9.75
CA ARG A 3 9.34 -18.02 -8.60
C ARG A 3 9.04 -16.61 -9.07
N ILE A 4 8.13 -15.92 -8.38
CA ILE A 4 7.86 -14.49 -8.57
C ILE A 4 8.13 -13.78 -7.24
N GLU A 5 8.90 -12.71 -7.30
CA GLU A 5 9.24 -11.87 -6.15
C GLU A 5 8.75 -10.45 -6.44
N VAL A 6 8.10 -9.83 -5.47
CA VAL A 6 7.64 -8.44 -5.56
C VAL A 6 8.25 -7.67 -4.41
N THR A 7 8.84 -6.52 -4.72
CA THR A 7 9.42 -5.60 -3.74
C THR A 7 8.68 -4.28 -3.80
N ALA A 8 7.94 -3.93 -2.76
CA ALA A 8 7.29 -2.63 -2.62
C ALA A 8 8.27 -1.61 -2.04
N TYR A 9 8.35 -0.43 -2.66
CA TYR A 9 9.26 0.64 -2.25
C TYR A 9 8.64 2.01 -2.50
N GLU A 10 9.10 3.00 -1.75
CA GLU A 10 8.74 4.39 -1.99
C GLU A 10 9.54 4.96 -3.17
N ASP A 11 8.84 5.35 -4.24
CA ASP A 11 9.38 6.07 -5.40
C ASP A 11 9.19 7.57 -5.19
N ALA A 12 10.09 8.15 -4.38
CA ALA A 12 10.03 9.55 -3.99
C ALA A 12 10.34 10.50 -5.15
N ASN A 13 11.21 10.08 -6.07
CA ASN A 13 11.67 10.89 -7.20
C ASN A 13 10.80 10.72 -8.46
N GLY A 14 9.96 9.68 -8.53
CA GLY A 14 9.05 9.43 -9.64
C GLY A 14 9.65 8.76 -10.85
N ASN A 15 10.84 8.15 -10.75
CA ASN A 15 11.54 7.56 -11.88
C ASN A 15 11.17 6.10 -12.12
N GLY A 16 10.40 5.48 -11.20
CA GLY A 16 9.97 4.10 -11.29
C GLY A 16 11.10 3.08 -11.18
N ALA A 17 12.27 3.47 -10.67
CA ALA A 17 13.41 2.62 -10.43
C ALA A 17 13.74 2.60 -8.94
N ARG A 18 13.88 1.39 -8.37
CA ARG A 18 14.27 1.23 -6.98
C ARG A 18 15.74 1.64 -6.77
N GLU A 19 15.97 2.63 -5.92
CA GLU A 19 17.28 3.19 -5.61
C GLU A 19 17.78 2.78 -4.22
N ALA A 20 19.10 2.85 -4.04
CA ALA A 20 19.71 2.58 -2.74
C ALA A 20 19.34 3.69 -1.75
N GLY A 21 18.62 3.33 -0.69
CA GLY A 21 18.15 4.27 0.33
C GLY A 21 16.65 4.54 0.29
N GLU A 22 15.94 4.08 -0.74
CA GLU A 22 14.48 4.13 -0.74
C GLU A 22 13.90 3.13 0.28
N PRO A 23 12.94 3.58 1.12
CA PRO A 23 12.35 2.72 2.13
C PRO A 23 11.50 1.64 1.47
N LEU A 24 11.65 0.42 1.98
CA LEU A 24 10.83 -0.74 1.62
C LEU A 24 9.52 -0.70 2.41
N LEU A 25 8.41 -1.05 1.76
CA LEU A 25 7.08 -0.81 2.30
C LEU A 25 6.39 -2.11 2.72
N PRO A 26 6.23 -2.36 4.03
CA PRO A 26 5.42 -3.46 4.54
C PRO A 26 3.92 -3.17 4.38
N GLY A 27 3.10 -4.22 4.32
CA GLY A 27 1.64 -4.10 4.37
C GLY A 27 0.94 -3.85 3.02
N ALA A 28 1.64 -3.96 1.90
CA ALA A 28 1.01 -3.95 0.57
C ALA A 28 0.45 -5.34 0.25
N HIS A 29 -0.82 -5.42 -0.15
CA HIS A 29 -1.48 -6.67 -0.51
C HIS A 29 -1.38 -6.92 -2.02
N PHE A 30 -1.04 -8.16 -2.38
CA PHE A 30 -0.87 -8.62 -3.75
C PHE A 30 -1.58 -9.94 -3.99
N ASP A 31 -2.35 -9.98 -5.07
CA ASP A 31 -2.94 -11.19 -5.61
C ASP A 31 -2.25 -11.60 -6.91
N LEU A 32 -2.00 -12.90 -7.04
CA LEU A 32 -1.41 -13.51 -8.22
C LEU A 32 -2.53 -14.25 -8.97
N TYR A 33 -2.83 -13.78 -10.18
CA TYR A 33 -3.81 -14.39 -11.05
C TYR A 33 -3.14 -15.28 -12.11
N ARG A 34 -3.77 -16.41 -12.42
CA ARG A 34 -3.42 -17.28 -13.54
C ARG A 34 -4.70 -17.62 -14.29
N ALA A 35 -4.76 -17.31 -15.58
CA ALA A 35 -5.95 -17.55 -16.41
C ALA A 35 -7.27 -16.99 -15.81
N GLY A 36 -7.19 -15.88 -15.08
CA GLY A 36 -8.35 -15.22 -14.45
C GLY A 36 -8.70 -15.72 -13.04
N GLU A 37 -7.99 -16.71 -12.50
CA GLU A 37 -8.18 -17.24 -11.14
C GLU A 37 -7.05 -16.79 -10.21
N VAL A 38 -7.35 -16.47 -8.95
CA VAL A 38 -6.34 -16.20 -7.92
C VAL A 38 -5.67 -17.52 -7.52
N VAL A 39 -4.38 -17.64 -7.83
CA VAL A 39 -3.56 -18.81 -7.49
C VAL A 39 -2.62 -18.56 -6.31
N GLY A 40 -2.54 -17.32 -5.84
CA GLY A 40 -1.78 -16.95 -4.66
C GLY A 40 -2.14 -15.54 -4.21
N SER A 41 -1.98 -15.28 -2.93
CA SER A 41 -2.15 -13.96 -2.31
C SER A 41 -1.06 -13.77 -1.26
N GLY A 42 -0.59 -12.55 -1.09
CA GLY A 42 0.42 -12.27 -0.08
C GLY A 42 0.48 -10.79 0.29
N VAL A 43 1.10 -10.51 1.42
CA VAL A 43 1.30 -9.17 1.94
C VAL A 43 2.79 -8.93 2.08
N THR A 44 3.28 -7.74 1.73
CA THR A 44 4.69 -7.43 1.92
C THR A 44 5.07 -7.44 3.40
N GLY A 45 6.12 -8.21 3.72
CA GLY A 45 6.66 -8.33 5.08
C GLY A 45 7.41 -7.07 5.52
N GLY A 46 8.01 -7.10 6.71
CA GLY A 46 8.84 -5.99 7.24
C GLY A 46 10.04 -5.61 6.37
N ASP A 47 10.42 -6.48 5.44
CA ASP A 47 11.42 -6.27 4.39
C ASP A 47 10.83 -5.69 3.10
N GLY A 48 9.54 -5.34 3.08
CA GLY A 48 8.80 -4.81 1.93
C GLY A 48 8.69 -5.78 0.76
N ARG A 49 8.86 -7.09 1.00
CA ARG A 49 8.86 -8.11 -0.05
C ARG A 49 7.77 -9.15 0.15
N VAL A 50 7.34 -9.72 -0.96
CA VAL A 50 6.49 -10.91 -1.01
C VAL A 50 7.02 -11.86 -2.09
N THR A 51 6.98 -13.16 -1.79
CA THR A 51 7.54 -14.19 -2.65
C THR A 51 6.51 -15.28 -2.93
N PHE A 52 6.23 -15.51 -4.20
CA PHE A 52 5.42 -16.61 -4.70
C PHE A 52 6.35 -17.69 -5.26
N ALA A 53 6.44 -18.83 -4.58
CA ALA A 53 7.27 -19.96 -4.97
C ALA A 53 6.45 -21.07 -5.64
N ASP A 54 7.16 -22.08 -6.17
CA ASP A 54 6.57 -23.30 -6.70
C ASP A 54 5.54 -23.11 -7.82
N LEU A 55 5.73 -22.05 -8.62
CA LEU A 55 4.82 -21.70 -9.70
C LEU A 55 5.13 -22.53 -10.96
N PRO A 56 4.16 -23.25 -11.54
CA PRO A 56 4.34 -23.90 -12.83
C PRO A 56 4.51 -22.85 -13.95
N PRO A 57 5.17 -23.18 -15.06
CA PRO A 57 5.30 -22.28 -16.19
C PRO A 57 3.91 -21.90 -16.75
N ALA A 58 3.62 -20.61 -16.83
CA ALA A 58 2.34 -20.07 -17.28
C ALA A 58 2.40 -18.54 -17.42
N SER A 59 1.32 -17.95 -17.95
CA SER A 59 1.07 -16.52 -17.82
C SER A 59 0.43 -16.20 -16.48
N TYR A 60 1.04 -15.27 -15.75
CA TYR A 60 0.57 -14.75 -14.48
C TYR A 60 0.32 -13.25 -14.57
N VAL A 61 -0.59 -12.76 -13.73
CA VAL A 61 -0.84 -11.33 -13.53
C VAL A 61 -0.73 -11.05 -12.04
N VAL A 62 0.27 -10.26 -11.66
CA VAL A 62 0.40 -9.74 -10.31
C VAL A 62 -0.47 -8.49 -10.23
N VAL A 63 -1.40 -8.46 -9.29
CA VAL A 63 -2.30 -7.33 -9.06
C VAL A 63 -2.08 -6.91 -7.61
N GLU A 64 -1.66 -5.68 -7.41
CA GLU A 64 -1.74 -5.10 -6.07
C GLU A 64 -3.24 -4.94 -5.77
N THR A 65 -3.73 -5.31 -4.59
CA THR A 65 -5.15 -5.14 -4.23
C THR A 65 -5.33 -4.01 -3.23
N GLU A 66 -4.37 -3.85 -2.33
CA GLU A 66 -4.37 -2.79 -1.32
C GLU A 66 -2.96 -2.20 -1.17
N PRO A 67 -2.80 -0.87 -1.34
CA PRO A 67 -1.52 -0.22 -1.10
C PRO A 67 -1.19 -0.14 0.39
N PRO A 68 0.11 0.00 0.73
CA PRO A 68 0.52 0.24 2.10
C PRO A 68 -0.14 1.50 2.66
N ALA A 69 -0.40 1.51 3.97
CA ALA A 69 -1.01 2.65 4.65
C ALA A 69 -0.15 3.91 4.48
N GLY A 70 -0.79 5.02 4.05
CA GLY A 70 -0.11 6.29 3.81
C GLY A 70 0.53 6.42 2.43
N TYR A 71 0.39 5.43 1.57
CA TYR A 71 0.94 5.41 0.22
C TYR A 71 -0.15 5.26 -0.85
N THR A 72 0.07 5.92 -1.98
CA THR A 72 -0.71 5.73 -3.21
C THR A 72 0.03 4.77 -4.11
N ARG A 73 -0.71 3.82 -4.67
CA ARG A 73 -0.24 2.96 -5.75
C ARG A 73 0.18 3.77 -6.98
N VAL A 74 1.32 3.41 -7.55
CA VAL A 74 1.74 3.89 -8.88
C VAL A 74 1.40 2.87 -9.98
N LEU A 75 1.57 1.56 -9.70
CA LEU A 75 1.31 0.48 -10.66
C LEU A 75 0.07 -0.34 -10.31
N GLY A 76 -0.87 -0.44 -11.26
CA GLY A 76 -2.08 -1.26 -11.15
C GLY A 76 -1.79 -2.76 -11.01
N GLN A 77 -1.18 -3.32 -12.06
CA GLN A 77 -0.95 -4.73 -12.25
C GLN A 77 0.19 -4.95 -13.27
N ILE A 78 0.86 -6.11 -13.21
CA ILE A 78 1.90 -6.51 -14.15
C ILE A 78 1.61 -7.93 -14.63
N ALA A 79 1.59 -8.12 -15.95
CA ALA A 79 1.47 -9.43 -16.58
C ALA A 79 2.85 -9.97 -16.99
N LEU A 80 3.09 -11.27 -16.74
CA LEU A 80 4.34 -11.95 -17.06
C LEU A 80 4.05 -13.37 -17.56
N ALA A 81 4.81 -13.82 -18.56
CA ALA A 81 4.95 -15.24 -18.87
C ALA A 81 6.13 -15.84 -18.10
N LEU A 82 5.85 -16.70 -17.11
CA LEU A 82 6.85 -17.41 -16.32
C LEU A 82 7.24 -18.70 -17.02
N THR A 83 8.54 -18.89 -17.23
CA THR A 83 9.11 -20.13 -17.79
C THR A 83 9.62 -21.06 -16.69
N ALA A 84 9.79 -22.35 -17.00
CA ALA A 84 10.16 -23.35 -16.01
C ALA A 84 11.55 -23.06 -15.43
N GLY A 85 11.64 -22.90 -14.11
CA GLY A 85 12.91 -22.59 -13.42
C GLY A 85 13.27 -21.11 -13.39
N GLN A 86 12.43 -20.23 -13.94
CA GLN A 86 12.66 -18.79 -13.93
C GLN A 86 12.30 -18.19 -12.58
N THR A 87 13.15 -17.25 -12.10
CA THR A 87 12.79 -16.29 -11.07
C THR A 87 12.53 -14.94 -11.73
N ALA A 88 11.34 -14.39 -11.52
CA ALA A 88 11.01 -13.02 -11.92
C ALA A 88 10.94 -12.14 -10.68
N SER A 89 11.61 -10.99 -10.72
CA SER A 89 11.58 -10.01 -9.63
C SER A 89 10.98 -8.70 -10.17
N PHE A 90 10.04 -8.14 -9.43
CA PHE A 90 9.34 -6.90 -9.78
C PHE A 90 9.53 -5.87 -8.68
N ASP A 91 9.91 -4.67 -9.09
CA ASP A 91 9.94 -3.48 -8.24
C ASP A 91 8.59 -2.76 -8.38
N TRP A 92 7.91 -2.57 -7.25
CA TRP A 92 6.58 -2.00 -7.18
C TRP A 92 6.63 -0.61 -6.52
N PRO A 93 6.61 0.47 -7.31
CA PRO A 93 6.71 1.83 -6.79
C PRO A 93 5.42 2.28 -6.11
N HIS A 94 5.60 3.01 -5.02
CA HIS A 94 4.56 3.69 -4.26
C HIS A 94 4.94 5.15 -4.05
N ARG A 95 3.95 6.03 -4.06
CA ARG A 95 4.16 7.44 -3.73
C ARG A 95 3.52 7.76 -2.41
N LEU A 96 4.24 8.47 -1.54
CA LEU A 96 3.65 9.04 -0.34
C LEU A 96 2.38 9.80 -0.73
N MET A 97 1.26 9.47 -0.08
CA MET A 97 0.14 10.39 -0.03
C MET A 97 0.68 11.59 0.73
N THR A 98 1.11 12.65 0.04
CA THR A 98 1.73 13.83 0.63
C THR A 98 0.98 14.15 1.90
N ALA A 99 1.66 14.09 3.05
CA ALA A 99 1.02 14.30 4.33
C ALA A 99 0.23 15.60 4.24
N THR A 100 -1.10 15.52 4.28
CA THR A 100 -1.84 16.66 4.80
C THR A 100 -1.21 16.89 6.19
N PRO A 101 -0.73 18.11 6.53
CA PRO A 101 -0.06 18.30 7.80
C PRO A 101 -0.99 17.81 8.90
N THR A 102 -0.57 16.72 9.57
CA THR A 102 -1.00 16.27 10.88
C THR A 102 -2.53 16.26 11.09
N ALA A 103 -3.13 15.06 11.07
CA ALA A 103 -4.23 14.82 12.00
C ALA A 103 -3.74 15.24 13.39
N THR A 104 -4.28 16.33 13.92
CA THR A 104 -4.03 16.83 15.28
C THR A 104 -4.03 15.62 16.22
N PRO A 105 -3.07 15.46 17.15
CA PRO A 105 -3.20 14.42 18.16
C PRO A 105 -4.57 14.63 18.82
N SER A 106 -5.47 13.67 18.65
CA SER A 106 -6.80 13.71 19.25
C SER A 106 -6.63 13.51 20.75
N ILE A 107 -6.14 14.53 21.44
CA ILE A 107 -6.44 14.73 22.84
C ILE A 107 -7.96 14.87 22.90
N THR A 108 -8.65 13.84 23.37
CA THR A 108 -10.08 13.91 23.63
C THR A 108 -10.31 15.07 24.61
N PRO A 109 -11.00 16.18 24.25
CA PRO A 109 -11.56 17.02 25.29
C PRO A 109 -12.69 16.21 25.92
N THR A 110 -12.46 15.69 27.12
CA THR A 110 -13.52 15.11 27.95
C THR A 110 -14.67 16.09 27.99
N ALA A 111 -15.81 15.68 27.44
CA ALA A 111 -17.03 16.46 27.42
C ALA A 111 -17.38 16.90 28.86
N THR A 112 -17.40 18.21 29.09
CA THR A 112 -18.05 18.81 30.25
C THR A 112 -19.55 18.50 30.15
N PRO A 113 -20.18 17.85 31.14
CA PRO A 113 -21.63 17.74 31.13
C PRO A 113 -22.24 19.12 31.37
N SER A 114 -22.91 19.60 30.32
CA SER A 114 -23.94 20.61 30.23
C SER A 114 -24.62 21.02 31.54
N VAL A 115 -24.68 22.33 31.81
CA VAL A 115 -25.86 22.94 32.42
C VAL A 115 -26.45 23.93 31.43
N HIS A 116 -27.65 23.59 30.96
CA HIS A 116 -28.55 24.47 30.26
C HIS A 116 -28.91 25.67 31.13
N ARG A 117 -28.79 26.89 30.60
CA ARG A 117 -29.88 27.89 30.66
C ARG A 117 -29.62 29.06 29.71
N VAL A 118 -30.52 29.15 28.74
CA VAL A 118 -30.69 30.14 27.68
C VAL A 118 -31.23 31.47 28.25
N TRP A 119 -30.81 32.59 27.63
CA TRP A 119 -31.57 33.83 27.26
C TRP A 119 -30.76 35.13 27.49
N LEU A 120 -30.20 35.68 26.39
CA LEU A 120 -29.99 37.13 26.20
C LEU A 120 -31.32 37.72 25.65
N PRO A 121 -31.69 39.00 25.89
CA PRO A 121 -30.98 40.12 25.25
C PRO A 121 -30.99 41.52 25.96
N LEU A 122 -30.06 42.36 25.49
CA LEU A 122 -30.06 43.83 25.26
C LEU A 122 -30.96 44.79 26.09
N LEU A 123 -30.36 45.85 26.66
CA LEU A 123 -30.72 47.29 26.54
C LEU A 123 -29.89 48.10 27.57
N THR A 124 -28.97 49.00 27.21
CA THR A 124 -29.09 50.39 26.70
C THR A 124 -28.98 51.45 27.81
N HIS A 125 -28.04 52.37 27.56
CA HIS A 125 -27.76 53.67 28.20
C HIS A 125 -27.01 53.70 29.52
#